data_AF-A0A8B8YLT3-F1
#
_entry.id   AF-A0A8B8YLT3-F1
#
_cell.length_a   1.000
_cell.length_b   1.000
_cell.length_c   1.000
_cell.angle_alpha   90.00
_cell.angle_beta   90.00
_cell.angle_gamma   90.00
#
_symmetry.space_group_name_H-M   'P 1'
#
loop_
_entity.id
_entity.type
_entity.pdbx_description
1 polymer ?
#
loop_
_entity_poly.entity_id
_entity_poly.type
_entity_poly.pdbx_seq_one_letter_code
_entity_poly.pdbx_strand_id
1 'polypeptide(L)'
;MSMLTGPGFAQDPPREARPGVKDQKEPEPTRLPPIISEDGNHSVHQNSHTRYQEAVRKVLLKTFPSQVFRVPLTDTQNFSFWRSHNPGVRPEETMPWIRSPCHCLIKSPMTRFTDHSILNDRNFSLY
;
A
#
# COMPACT_ATOMS: atom_id res chain seq x y z
N MET A 1 11.10 -28.87 -96.39
CA MET A 1 10.15 -29.48 -95.45
C MET A 1 10.97 -30.13 -94.35
N SER A 2 10.94 -29.54 -93.15
CA SER A 2 11.74 -29.96 -92.00
C SER A 2 11.26 -31.30 -91.44
N MET A 3 12.21 -32.17 -91.13
CA MET A 3 12.01 -33.44 -90.43
C MET A 3 12.42 -33.30 -88.96
N LEU A 4 11.56 -33.84 -88.09
CA LEU A 4 11.86 -34.53 -86.83
C LEU A 4 12.42 -33.72 -85.64
N THR A 5 11.66 -33.75 -84.53
CA THR A 5 12.24 -33.73 -83.18
C THR A 5 11.39 -34.63 -82.29
N GLY A 6 12.00 -35.70 -81.79
CA GLY A 6 11.46 -36.61 -80.77
C GLY A 6 11.73 -36.10 -79.33
N PRO A 7 11.24 -36.83 -78.29
CA PRO A 7 11.18 -36.33 -76.92
C PRO A 7 12.49 -36.60 -76.14
N GLY A 8 12.95 -35.60 -75.38
CA GLY A 8 14.12 -35.70 -74.50
C GLY A 8 13.74 -36.01 -73.05
N PHE A 9 14.39 -37.03 -72.50
CA PHE A 9 14.48 -37.34 -71.06
C PHE A 9 15.43 -36.35 -70.34
N ALA A 10 15.10 -35.93 -69.11
CA ALA A 10 16.03 -35.32 -68.13
C ALA A 10 15.47 -35.56 -66.71
N GLN A 11 16.03 -36.48 -65.91
CA GLN A 11 17.08 -36.30 -64.88
C GLN A 11 16.65 -35.48 -63.63
N ASP A 12 16.46 -36.17 -62.49
CA ASP A 12 16.47 -35.61 -61.12
C ASP A 12 17.92 -35.29 -60.69
N PRO A 13 18.19 -34.21 -59.92
CA PRO A 13 18.42 -34.31 -58.44
C PRO A 13 18.23 -32.97 -57.67
N PRO A 14 18.67 -32.74 -56.40
CA PRO A 14 18.84 -33.57 -55.18
C PRO A 14 18.03 -33.06 -53.95
N ARG A 15 18.06 -33.84 -52.85
CA ARG A 15 17.49 -33.53 -51.51
C ARG A 15 18.12 -32.31 -50.84
N GLU A 16 17.30 -31.41 -50.26
CA GLU A 16 17.77 -30.41 -49.31
C GLU A 16 16.76 -30.11 -48.17
N ALA A 17 17.31 -29.62 -47.06
CA ALA A 17 16.86 -29.73 -45.67
C ALA A 17 15.49 -29.12 -45.31
N ARG A 18 14.84 -29.72 -44.30
CA ARG A 18 13.78 -29.07 -43.52
C ARG A 18 14.41 -28.10 -42.50
N PRO A 19 13.95 -26.86 -42.42
CA PRO A 19 13.84 -26.12 -41.17
C PRO A 19 12.34 -26.08 -40.78
N GLY A 20 11.90 -26.41 -39.57
CA GLY A 20 12.49 -26.00 -38.30
C GLY A 20 11.91 -24.65 -37.86
N VAL A 21 10.59 -24.56 -37.63
CA VAL A 21 10.01 -23.45 -36.84
C VAL A 21 9.07 -24.04 -35.81
N LYS A 22 9.59 -24.11 -34.59
CA LYS A 22 8.82 -24.37 -33.37
C LYS A 22 8.27 -23.02 -32.92
N ASP A 23 7.03 -22.69 -33.27
CA ASP A 23 6.33 -21.62 -32.59
C ASP A 23 5.77 -22.18 -31.27
N GLN A 24 6.68 -22.37 -30.30
CA GLN A 24 6.28 -22.48 -28.92
C GLN A 24 5.74 -21.11 -28.51
N LYS A 25 4.42 -20.97 -28.52
CA LYS A 25 3.72 -19.92 -27.79
C LYS A 25 4.22 -19.98 -26.36
N GLU A 26 5.02 -18.99 -25.99
CA GLU A 26 5.53 -18.79 -24.64
C GLU A 26 4.35 -18.94 -23.66
N PRO A 27 4.41 -19.86 -22.69
CA PRO A 27 3.36 -19.92 -21.68
C PRO A 27 3.38 -18.58 -20.96
N GLU A 28 2.23 -17.89 -20.97
CA GLU A 28 2.07 -16.70 -20.15
C GLU A 28 2.66 -16.97 -18.78
N PRO A 29 3.51 -16.07 -18.25
CA PRO A 29 4.10 -16.33 -16.96
C PRO A 29 2.95 -16.46 -15.97
N THR A 30 2.73 -17.67 -15.46
CA THR A 30 2.02 -17.93 -14.19
C THR A 30 2.84 -17.37 -13.02
N ARG A 31 3.46 -16.20 -13.22
CA ARG A 31 4.18 -15.48 -12.21
C ARG A 31 3.12 -14.77 -11.40
N LEU A 32 3.01 -15.21 -10.16
CA LEU A 32 2.34 -14.46 -9.11
C LEU A 32 2.75 -12.98 -9.22
N PRO A 33 1.84 -12.04 -8.91
CA PRO A 33 2.16 -10.63 -8.94
C PRO A 33 3.49 -10.40 -8.21
N PRO A 34 4.44 -9.66 -8.83
CA PRO A 34 5.76 -9.51 -8.26
C PRO A 34 5.62 -8.96 -6.84
N ILE A 35 6.22 -9.66 -5.87
CA ILE A 35 6.29 -9.23 -4.47
C ILE A 35 7.35 -8.11 -4.37
N ILE A 36 7.26 -7.10 -5.22
CA ILE A 36 8.14 -5.94 -5.15
C ILE A 36 7.53 -4.98 -4.14
N SER A 37 8.15 -4.97 -2.97
CA SER A 37 7.79 -4.14 -1.83
C SER A 37 8.44 -2.77 -1.95
N GLU A 38 8.26 -2.07 -3.07
CA GLU A 38 8.91 -0.76 -3.29
C GLU A 38 8.50 0.27 -2.24
N ASP A 39 7.31 0.12 -1.64
CA ASP A 39 6.81 1.04 -0.62
C ASP A 39 6.55 0.38 0.76
N GLY A 40 7.06 -0.83 0.96
CA GLY A 40 6.95 -1.56 2.21
C GLY A 40 8.07 -1.23 3.22
N ASN A 41 7.86 -1.60 4.48
CA ASN A 41 8.88 -1.45 5.55
C ASN A 41 10.14 -2.31 5.34
N HIS A 42 10.19 -3.17 4.33
CA HIS A 42 11.28 -4.13 4.11
C HIS A 42 12.64 -3.48 3.87
N SER A 43 12.68 -2.29 3.26
CA SER A 43 13.93 -1.54 3.08
C SER A 43 14.57 -1.13 4.42
N VAL A 44 13.76 -0.92 5.47
CA VAL A 44 14.21 -0.45 6.78
C VAL A 44 14.86 -1.57 7.58
N HIS A 45 14.24 -2.76 7.62
CA HIS A 45 14.69 -3.84 8.50
C HIS A 45 15.31 -5.04 7.78
N GLN A 46 15.14 -5.17 6.46
CA GLN A 46 15.69 -6.27 5.64
C GLN A 46 15.40 -7.67 6.21
N ASN A 47 14.18 -7.88 6.72
CA ASN A 47 13.74 -9.13 7.38
C ASN A 47 14.54 -9.57 8.62
N SER A 48 15.37 -8.68 9.19
CA SER A 48 16.02 -8.91 10.47
C SER A 48 15.12 -8.51 11.64
N HIS A 49 14.98 -9.40 12.62
CA HIS A 49 14.18 -9.14 13.81
C HIS A 49 14.75 -8.00 14.69
N THR A 50 16.07 -7.97 14.87
CA THR A 50 16.75 -6.96 15.70
C THR A 50 16.60 -5.56 15.09
N ARG A 51 16.82 -5.45 13.78
CA ARG A 51 16.62 -4.19 13.04
C ARG A 51 15.17 -3.71 13.05
N TYR A 52 14.21 -4.64 12.97
CA TYR A 52 12.80 -4.31 13.08
C TYR A 52 12.48 -3.70 14.47
N GLN A 53 12.95 -4.31 15.56
CA GLN A 53 12.75 -3.77 16.91
C GLN A 53 13.38 -2.38 17.09
N GLU A 54 14.56 -2.13 16.49
CA GLU A 54 15.17 -0.81 16.48
C GLU A 54 14.34 0.22 15.69
N ALA A 55 13.81 -0.18 14.52
CA ALA A 55 12.96 0.67 13.70
C ALA A 55 11.64 1.02 14.40
N VAL A 56 11.03 0.08 15.12
CA VAL A 56 9.84 0.32 15.96
C VAL A 56 10.15 1.35 17.05
N ARG A 57 11.26 1.17 17.79
CA ARG A 57 11.67 2.10 18.85
C ARG A 57 11.94 3.52 18.33
N LYS A 58 12.47 3.63 17.12
CA LYS A 58 12.77 4.91 16.46
C LYS A 58 11.60 5.48 15.66
N VAL A 59 10.45 4.79 15.62
CA VAL A 59 9.26 5.19 14.83
C VAL A 59 9.62 5.42 13.35
N LEU A 60 10.46 4.55 12.79
CA LEU A 60 10.94 4.63 11.39
C LEU A 60 10.12 3.79 10.41
N LEU A 61 9.12 3.05 10.91
CA LEU A 61 8.24 2.25 10.06
C LEU A 61 7.28 3.20 9.32
N LYS A 62 7.23 3.07 7.99
CA LYS A 62 6.27 3.76 7.12
C LYS A 62 4.86 3.23 7.31
N THR A 63 4.74 1.92 7.52
CA THR A 63 3.45 1.21 7.51
C THR A 63 2.98 0.88 8.93
N PHE A 64 1.72 1.19 9.23
CA PHE A 64 1.06 0.90 10.51
C PHE A 64 0.30 -0.44 10.47
N PRO A 65 -0.02 -1.08 11.61
CA PRO A 65 -0.72 -2.36 11.64
C PRO A 65 -2.05 -2.39 10.86
N SER A 66 -2.79 -1.26 10.87
CA SER A 66 -4.04 -1.09 10.12
C SER A 66 -3.88 -1.11 8.59
N GLN A 67 -2.66 -0.90 8.09
CA GLN A 67 -2.33 -0.94 6.67
C GLN A 67 -1.79 -2.31 6.24
N VAL A 68 -1.25 -3.09 7.18
CA VAL A 68 -0.71 -4.43 6.92
C VAL A 68 -1.80 -5.49 7.01
N PHE A 69 -2.71 -5.36 7.97
CA PHE A 69 -3.78 -6.32 8.20
C PHE A 69 -5.12 -5.79 7.71
N ARG A 70 -5.97 -6.71 7.24
CA ARG A 70 -7.35 -6.40 6.82
C ARG A 70 -8.31 -6.17 7.98
N VAL A 71 -8.03 -6.80 9.13
CA VAL A 71 -8.89 -6.81 10.33
C VAL A 71 -7.97 -6.68 11.57
N PRO A 72 -8.39 -6.01 12.66
CA PRO A 72 -7.60 -5.95 13.89
C PRO A 72 -7.43 -7.36 14.45
N LEU A 73 -6.18 -7.72 14.76
CA LEU A 73 -5.83 -9.01 15.34
C LEU A 73 -5.87 -8.99 16.88
N THR A 74 -5.71 -7.80 17.48
CA THR A 74 -5.78 -7.61 18.92
C THR A 74 -6.82 -6.56 19.28
N ASP A 75 -7.41 -6.67 20.47
CA ASP A 75 -8.38 -5.69 20.97
C ASP A 75 -7.77 -4.27 21.06
N THR A 76 -6.49 -4.19 21.41
CA THR A 76 -5.73 -2.93 21.40
C THR A 76 -5.61 -2.29 20.02
N GLN A 77 -5.64 -3.07 18.94
CA GLN A 77 -5.62 -2.54 17.58
C GLN A 77 -6.97 -1.93 17.18
N ASN A 78 -8.08 -2.31 17.83
CA ASN A 78 -9.43 -1.91 17.45
C ASN A 78 -9.65 -0.38 17.48
N PHE A 79 -9.04 0.32 18.45
CA PHE A 79 -9.25 1.76 18.67
C PHE A 79 -8.88 2.66 17.49
N SER A 80 -7.78 2.34 16.80
CA SER A 80 -7.26 3.16 15.70
C SER A 80 -7.28 2.45 14.35
N PHE A 81 -7.76 1.20 14.30
CA PHE A 81 -7.75 0.38 13.10
C PHE A 81 -8.39 1.08 11.89
N TRP A 82 -9.53 1.72 12.13
CA TRP A 82 -10.33 2.37 11.08
C TRP A 82 -9.91 3.81 10.78
N ARG A 83 -8.91 4.36 11.48
CA ARG A 83 -8.41 5.72 11.18
C ARG A 83 -7.47 5.70 9.99
N SER A 84 -7.64 6.64 9.06
CA SER A 84 -6.64 6.92 8.03
C SER A 84 -5.37 7.50 8.65
N HIS A 85 -4.20 7.01 8.24
CA HIS A 85 -2.90 7.51 8.67
C HIS A 85 -2.22 8.38 7.59
N ASN A 86 -2.97 8.78 6.57
CA ASN A 86 -2.48 9.66 5.52
C ASN A 86 -2.31 11.08 6.10
N PRO A 87 -1.10 11.67 6.05
CA PRO A 87 -0.82 12.96 6.69
C PRO A 87 -1.57 14.14 6.06
N GLY A 88 -2.15 13.96 4.87
CA GLY A 88 -2.94 14.98 4.18
C GLY A 88 -4.46 14.82 4.31
N VAL A 89 -4.96 13.73 4.89
CA VAL A 89 -6.40 13.47 4.98
C VAL A 89 -6.90 13.91 6.34
N ARG A 90 -7.84 14.84 6.35
CA ARG A 90 -8.46 15.30 7.59
C ARG A 90 -9.29 14.15 8.19
N PRO A 91 -9.23 13.86 9.50
CA PRO A 91 -10.06 12.83 10.12
C PRO A 91 -11.55 12.99 9.82
N GLU A 92 -12.02 14.23 9.67
CA GLU A 92 -13.38 14.61 9.29
C GLU A 92 -13.75 14.12 7.88
N GLU A 93 -12.77 14.01 6.96
CA GLU A 93 -12.99 13.50 5.59
C GLU A 93 -13.14 11.98 5.60
N THR A 94 -12.32 11.28 6.39
CA THR A 94 -12.34 9.81 6.49
C THR A 94 -13.51 9.29 7.33
N MET A 95 -13.91 10.01 8.39
CA MET A 95 -14.86 9.51 9.39
C MET A 95 -16.14 10.37 9.37
N PRO A 96 -17.21 9.94 8.68
CA PRO A 96 -18.40 10.77 8.47
C PRO A 96 -19.11 11.16 9.78
N TRP A 97 -19.00 10.35 10.83
CA TRP A 97 -19.59 10.63 12.15
C TRP A 97 -18.88 11.76 12.93
N ILE A 98 -17.72 12.24 12.46
CA ILE A 98 -16.98 13.35 13.08
C ILE A 98 -17.30 14.69 12.38
N ARG A 99 -18.02 14.67 11.25
CA ARG A 99 -18.34 15.88 10.45
C ARG A 99 -19.36 16.81 11.10
N SER A 100 -20.10 16.33 12.10
CA SER A 100 -21.07 17.14 12.82
C SER A 100 -20.36 18.33 13.49
N PRO A 101 -20.96 19.53 13.48
CA PRO A 101 -20.43 20.67 14.21
C PRO A 101 -20.27 20.33 15.70
N CYS A 102 -19.02 20.17 16.14
CA CYS A 102 -18.69 19.99 17.54
C CYS A 102 -18.45 21.35 18.16
N HIS A 103 -19.36 21.80 19.03
CA HIS A 103 -19.16 23.00 19.82
C HIS A 103 -18.24 22.67 20.99
N CYS A 104 -16.93 22.89 20.83
CA CYS A 104 -16.00 22.80 21.93
C CYS A 104 -16.47 23.69 23.08
N LEU A 105 -16.39 23.19 24.31
CA LEU A 105 -16.62 24.01 25.51
C LEU A 105 -15.48 25.03 25.61
N ILE A 106 -15.68 26.22 25.03
CA ILE A 106 -14.76 27.35 25.16
C ILE A 106 -15.13 28.07 26.46
N LYS A 107 -14.24 28.03 27.44
CA LYS A 107 -14.44 28.74 28.70
C LYS A 107 -14.46 30.25 28.47
N SER A 108 -15.54 30.91 28.91
CA SER A 108 -15.63 32.37 28.84
C SER A 108 -14.54 33.04 29.69
N PRO A 109 -14.19 34.31 29.44
CA PRO A 109 -13.30 35.07 30.31
C PRO A 109 -13.76 35.06 31.77
N MET A 110 -15.08 35.14 32.01
CA MET A 110 -15.66 35.08 33.35
C MET A 110 -15.43 33.70 33.99
N THR A 111 -15.71 32.61 33.26
CA THR A 111 -15.46 31.24 33.74
C THR A 111 -13.99 31.03 34.10
N ARG A 112 -13.06 31.53 33.27
CA ARG A 112 -11.62 31.45 33.56
C ARG A 112 -11.24 32.28 34.79
N PHE A 113 -11.83 33.45 34.98
CA PHE A 113 -11.61 34.27 36.16
C PHE A 113 -12.08 33.55 37.43
N THR A 114 -13.29 32.99 37.43
CA THR A 114 -13.81 32.22 38.58
C THR A 114 -12.96 31.00 38.88
N ASP A 115 -12.58 30.22 37.87
CA ASP A 115 -11.69 29.06 38.03
C ASP A 115 -10.36 29.48 38.69
N HIS A 116 -9.80 30.61 38.27
CA HIS A 116 -8.56 31.15 38.83
C HIS A 116 -8.77 31.63 40.29
N SER A 117 -9.86 32.34 40.58
CA SER A 117 -10.13 32.86 41.92
C SER A 117 -10.39 31.75 42.94
N ILE A 118 -11.10 30.67 42.56
CA ILE A 118 -11.31 29.50 43.41
C ILE A 118 -9.99 28.84 43.82
N LEU A 119 -9.00 28.80 42.93
CA LEU A 119 -7.71 28.17 43.20
C LEU A 119 -6.76 29.04 44.02
N ASN A 120 -6.87 30.37 43.89
CA ASN A 120 -5.89 31.30 44.46
C ASN A 120 -6.38 32.05 45.70
N ASP A 121 -7.69 32.24 45.85
CA ASP A 121 -8.28 33.00 46.95
C ASP A 121 -9.12 32.08 47.84
N ARG A 122 -8.67 31.92 49.09
CA ARG A 122 -9.34 31.09 50.10
C ARG A 122 -10.68 31.68 50.56
N ASN A 123 -10.88 32.98 50.38
CA ASN A 123 -12.08 33.69 50.78
C ASN A 123 -13.05 33.94 49.61
N PHE A 124 -12.70 33.48 48.41
CA PHE A 124 -13.57 33.62 47.26
C PHE A 124 -14.80 32.70 47.39
N SER A 125 -15.98 33.31 47.39
CA SER A 125 -17.28 32.62 47.33
C SER A 125 -18.08 33.16 46.15
N LEU A 126 -18.72 32.25 45.41
CA LEU A 126 -19.62 32.62 44.29
C LEU A 126 -21.02 33.03 44.79
N TYR A 127 -21.29 32.86 46.08
CA TYR A 127 -22.56 33.07 46.77
C TYR A 127 -22.37 33.82 48.07
#